data_AF-A0A6C0LFB0-F1
#
_entry.id   AF-A0A6C0LFB0-F1
#
_cell.length_a   1.000
_cell.length_b   1.000
_cell.length_c   1.000
_cell.angle_alpha   90.00
_cell.angle_beta   90.00
_cell.angle_gamma   90.00
#
_symmetry.space_group_name_H-M   'P 1'
#
loop_
_entity.id
_entity.type
_entity.pdbx_description
1 polymer ?
#
loop_
_entity_poly.entity_id
_entity_poly.type
_entity_poly.pdbx_seq_one_letter_code
_entity_poly.pdbx_strand_id
1 'polypeptide(L)' 'MDEVMKQSPEHITRENVEIIFKKNNENVIDTLIDLWNIEEPKVHETDAEKDKWANIRDVCDSYDIEMQTHLNRMKANR' A
#
# COMPACT_ATOMS: atom_id res chain seq x y z
N MET A 1 -16.96 -13.60 18.67
CA MET A 1 -15.91 -14.19 17.79
C MET A 1 -16.22 -13.99 16.31
N ASP A 2 -17.36 -14.45 15.80
CA ASP A 2 -17.68 -14.30 14.36
C ASP A 2 -17.61 -12.85 13.86
N GLU A 3 -18.08 -11.89 14.66
CA GLU A 3 -18.02 -10.47 14.32
C GLU A 3 -16.59 -9.92 14.31
N VAL A 4 -15.73 -10.42 15.21
CA VAL A 4 -14.32 -10.05 15.29
C VAL A 4 -13.54 -10.63 14.10
N MET A 5 -13.89 -11.83 13.66
CA MET A 5 -13.27 -12.50 12.51
C MET A 5 -13.66 -11.86 11.18
N LYS A 6 -14.90 -11.36 11.04
CA LYS A 6 -15.34 -10.63 9.83
C LYS A 6 -14.64 -9.27 9.67
N GLN A 7 -14.26 -8.64 10.78
CA GLN A 7 -13.63 -7.33 10.82
C GLN A 7 -12.13 -7.40 11.12
N SER A 8 -11.56 -8.62 11.20
CA SER A 8 -10.13 -8.81 11.40
C SER A 8 -9.36 -8.53 10.11
N PRO A 9 -8.19 -7.90 10.20
CA PRO A 9 -7.28 -7.76 9.06
C PRO A 9 -6.89 -9.13 8.47
N GLU A 10 -6.78 -9.22 7.14
CA GLU A 10 -6.52 -10.49 6.42
C GLU A 10 -5.19 -11.18 6.79
N HIS A 11 -4.26 -10.44 7.40
CA HIS A 11 -2.93 -10.91 7.75
C HIS A 11 -2.84 -11.54 9.16
N ILE A 12 -3.93 -11.55 9.93
CA ILE A 12 -3.96 -12.11 11.30
C ILE A 12 -4.58 -13.50 11.28
N THR A 13 -3.87 -14.48 11.83
CA THR A 13 -4.38 -15.85 11.98
C THR A 13 -5.45 -15.92 13.07
N ARG A 14 -6.42 -16.81 12.90
CA ARG A 14 -7.50 -17.08 13.87
C ARG A 14 -6.97 -17.30 15.30
N GLU A 15 -5.82 -17.94 15.42
CA GLU A 15 -5.16 -18.24 16.69
C GLU A 15 -4.75 -16.96 17.43
N ASN A 16 -4.21 -15.97 16.72
CA ASN A 16 -3.84 -14.68 17.29
C ASN A 16 -5.07 -13.87 17.71
N VAL A 17 -6.14 -13.92 16.91
CA VAL A 17 -7.43 -13.30 17.27
C VAL A 17 -7.98 -13.91 18.57
N GLU A 18 -7.94 -15.23 18.71
CA GLU A 18 -8.43 -15.93 19.90
C GLU A 18 -7.62 -15.61 21.16
N ILE A 19 -6.30 -15.42 21.04
CA ILE A 19 -5.44 -14.99 22.15
C ILE A 19 -5.83 -13.58 22.63
N ILE A 20 -6.03 -12.64 21.70
CA ILE A 20 -6.40 -11.26 22.03
C ILE A 20 -7.83 -11.23 22.59
N PHE A 21 -8.75 -12.01 22.02
CA PHE A 21 -10.13 -12.10 22.49
C PHE A 21 -10.23 -12.64 23.93
N LYS A 22 -9.41 -13.65 24.28
CA LYS A 22 -9.32 -14.16 25.66
C LYS A 22 -8.65 -13.17 26.61
N LYS A 23 -7.62 -12.45 26.15
CA LYS A 23 -6.93 -11.42 26.94
C LYS A 23 -7.86 -10.26 27.29
N ASN A 24 -8.78 -9.91 26.39
CA ASN A 24 -9.70 -8.80 26.53
C ASN A 24 -11.06 -9.20 27.13
N ASN A 25 -11.13 -10.32 27.87
CA ASN A 25 -12.35 -10.83 28.52
C ASN A 25 -13.56 -10.95 27.57
N GLU A 26 -13.33 -11.41 26.34
CA GLU A 26 -14.38 -11.59 25.32
C GLU A 26 -15.05 -10.28 24.88
N ASN A 27 -14.47 -9.12 25.19
CA ASN A 27 -14.97 -7.84 24.70
C ASN A 27 -14.64 -7.65 23.22
N VAL A 28 -15.67 -7.59 22.39
CA VAL A 28 -15.59 -7.45 20.94
C VAL A 28 -14.88 -6.16 20.53
N ILE A 29 -15.17 -5.04 21.21
CA ILE A 29 -14.65 -3.71 20.84
C ILE A 29 -13.17 -3.61 21.17
N ASP A 30 -12.78 -3.96 22.39
CA ASP A 30 -11.39 -3.89 22.83
C ASP A 30 -10.50 -4.82 22.01
N THR A 31 -11.01 -6.00 21.65
CA THR A 31 -10.31 -6.94 20.77
C THR A 31 -10.08 -6.35 19.38
N LEU A 32 -11.07 -5.69 18.79
CA LEU A 32 -10.92 -5.05 17.47
C LEU A 32 -9.92 -3.89 17.50
N ILE A 33 -9.93 -3.08 18.56
CA ILE A 33 -8.96 -1.98 18.75
C ILE A 33 -7.54 -2.55 18.84
N ASP A 34 -7.33 -3.60 19.63
CA ASP A 34 -6.02 -4.23 19.77
C ASP A 34 -5.57 -4.93 18.48
N LEU A 35 -6.49 -5.54 17.73
CA LEU A 35 -6.19 -6.15 16.43
C LEU A 35 -5.73 -5.11 15.41
N TRP A 36 -6.37 -3.94 15.38
CA TRP A 36 -6.05 -2.86 14.45
C TRP A 36 -4.81 -2.06 14.88
N ASN A 37 -4.41 -2.16 16.15
CA ASN A 37 -3.16 -1.60 16.66
C ASN A 37 -1.94 -2.49 16.38
N ILE A 38 -2.12 -3.71 15.88
CA ILE A 38 -0.99 -4.51 15.41
C ILE A 38 -0.42 -3.80 14.19
N GLU A 39 0.83 -3.34 14.29
CA GLU A 39 1.55 -2.78 13.16
C GLU A 39 1.55 -3.80 12.02
N GLU A 40 0.87 -3.47 10.92
CA GLU A 40 0.93 -4.30 9.73
C GLU A 40 2.41 -4.46 9.33
N PRO A 41 2.86 -5.67 8.99
CA PRO A 41 4.15 -5.82 8.36
C PRO A 41 4.11 -4.94 7.11
N LYS A 42 4.90 -3.87 7.09
CA LYS A 42 5.03 -2.97 5.93
C LYS A 42 5.16 -3.86 4.71
N VAL A 43 4.16 -3.85 3.84
CA VAL A 43 4.25 -4.52 2.55
C VAL A 43 5.48 -3.89 1.91
N HIS A 44 6.58 -4.62 1.91
CA HIS A 44 7.76 -4.20 1.18
C HIS A 44 7.30 -4.24 -0.27
N GLU A 45 7.01 -3.06 -0.84
CA GLU A 45 6.82 -2.91 -2.28
C GLU A 45 7.92 -3.71 -2.95
N THR A 46 7.51 -4.80 -3.61
CA THR A 46 8.47 -5.69 -4.24
C THR A 46 9.26 -4.88 -5.25
N ASP A 47 10.54 -5.20 -5.44
CA ASP A 47 11.38 -4.45 -6.40
C ASP A 47 10.74 -4.39 -7.81
N ALA A 48 9.93 -5.40 -8.15
CA ALA A 48 9.13 -5.46 -9.37
C ALA A 48 8.06 -4.35 -9.49
N GLU A 49 7.53 -3.83 -8.39
CA GLU A 49 6.54 -2.75 -8.37
C GLU A 49 7.18 -1.37 -8.48
N LYS A 50 8.36 -1.20 -7.87
CA LYS A 50 9.21 -0.01 -8.07
C LYS A 50 9.69 0.10 -9.51
N ASP A 51 10.07 -1.03 -10.13
CA ASP A 51 10.47 -1.10 -11.53
C ASP A 51 9.34 -0.67 -12.48
N LYS A 52 8.08 -1.00 -12.17
CA LYS A 52 6.92 -0.55 -12.98
C LYS A 52 6.80 0.97 -12.98
N TRP A 53 6.86 1.60 -11.80
CA TRP A 53 6.74 3.05 -11.68
C TRP A 53 7.94 3.79 -12.27
N ALA A 54 9.14 3.23 -12.16
CA ALA A 54 10.32 3.76 -12.83
C ALA A 54 10.12 3.76 -14.35
N ASN A 55 9.66 2.65 -14.92
CA ASN A 55 9.44 2.52 -16.36
C ASN A 55 8.34 3.47 -16.86
N ILE A 56 7.26 3.66 -16.10
CA ILE A 56 6.21 4.63 -16.43
C ILE A 56 6.77 6.05 -16.46
N ARG A 57 7.61 6.41 -15.47
CA ARG A 57 8.24 7.74 -15.39
C ARG A 57 9.15 8.00 -16.58
N ASP A 58 10.01 7.04 -16.92
CA ASP A 58 10.94 7.15 -18.04
C ASP A 58 10.21 7.39 -19.37
N VAL A 59 9.08 6.73 -19.59
CA VAL A 59 8.26 6.94 -20.78
C VAL A 59 7.69 8.36 -20.81
N CYS A 60 7.11 8.85 -19.71
CA CYS A 60 6.59 10.21 -19.63
C CYS A 60 7.69 11.26 -19.87
N ASP A 61 8.85 11.10 -19.23
CA ASP A 61 9.99 12.01 -19.37
C ASP A 61 10.49 12.04 -20.82
N SER A 62 10.50 10.88 -21.51
CA SER A 62 10.91 10.81 -22.92
C SER A 62 10.01 11.64 -23.84
N TYR A 63 8.69 11.62 -23.62
CA TYR A 63 7.74 12.44 -24.39
C TYR A 63 7.91 13.93 -24.09
N ASP A 64 8.10 14.29 -22.82
CA ASP A 64 8.30 15.69 -22.44
C ASP A 64 9.60 16.25 -23.04
N ILE A 65 10.69 15.47 -23.03
CA ILE A 65 11.97 15.84 -23.66
C ILE A 65 11.81 16.04 -25.16
N GLU A 66 11.10 15.14 -25.85
CA GLU A 66 10.85 15.24 -27.29
C GLU A 66 10.06 16.52 -27.62
N MET A 67 8.99 16.77 -26.87
CA MET A 67 8.13 17.94 -27.05
C MET A 67 8.90 19.25 -26.79
N GLN A 68 9.70 19.32 -25.72
CA GLN A 68 10.57 20.47 -25.45
C GLN A 68 11.57 20.69 -26.59
N THR A 69 12.17 19.62 -27.09
CA THR A 69 13.12 19.68 -28.22
C THR A 69 12.44 20.23 -29.48
N HIS A 70 11.22 19.76 -29.78
CA HIS A 70 10.43 20.25 -30.90
C HIS A 70 10.11 21.76 -30.76
N LEU A 71 9.61 22.17 -29.60
CA LEU A 71 9.27 23.57 -29.33
C LEU A 71 10.50 24.49 -29.40
N ASN A 72 11.65 24.04 -28.89
CA ASN A 72 12.89 24.80 -28.97
C ASN A 72 13.38 24.97 -30.41
N ARG A 73 13.26 23.92 -31.25
CA ARG A 73 13.54 24.02 -32.69
C ARG A 73 12.61 25.01 -33.39
N MET A 74 11.31 25.01 -33.05
CA MET A 74 10.37 25.98 -33.60
C MET A 74 10.70 27.42 -33.20
N LYS A 75 11.15 27.64 -31.95
CA LYS A 75 11.55 28.96 -31.46
C LYS A 75 12.87 29.44 -32.08
N ALA A 76 13.83 28.55 -32.31
CA ALA A 76 15.13 28.89 -32.91
C ALA A 76 15.05 29.18 -34.41
N ASN A 77 14.04 28.62 -35.10
CA ASN A 77 13.79 28.84 -36.52
C ASN A 77 12.88 30.05 -36.81
N ARG A 78 12.57 30.88 -35.80
CA ARG A 78 11.69 32.04 -35.88
C ARG A 78 12.46 33.32 -35.57
#